data_AF-A0A7S1A7V8-F1
#
_entry.id   AF-A0A7S1A7V8-F1
#
_cell.length_a   1.000
_cell.length_b   1.000
_cell.length_c   1.000
_cell.angle_alpha   90.00
_cell.angle_beta   90.00
_cell.angle_gamma   90.00
#
_symmetry.space_group_name_H-M   'P 1'
#
loop_
_entity.id
_entity.type
_entity.pdbx_description
1 polymer ?
#
loop_
_entity_poly.entity_id
_entity_poly.type
_entity_poly.pdbx_seq_one_letter_code
_entity_poly.pdbx_strand_id
1 'polypeptide(L)'
;RILRVLRMFGKFRMLLHAVQNSISPLLWACVLLFCMLYVASLVFLNGVSEYFALDVTETDVAETLQKYFGCLDGCMLSLFMCISGGLNWEVAAFALLKVHVAYGLLFVLFIASMML
;
A
#
# COMPACT_ATOMS: atom_id res chain seq x y z
N ARG A 1 9.51 -45.82 15.69
CA ARG A 1 8.98 -44.48 16.06
C ARG A 1 10.00 -43.35 15.79
N ILE A 2 11.27 -43.51 16.16
CA ILE A 2 12.37 -42.52 15.97
C ILE A 2 12.66 -42.19 14.49
N LEU A 3 12.61 -43.18 13.59
CA LEU A 3 12.82 -42.96 12.15
C LEU A 3 11.79 -42.00 11.51
N ARG A 4 10.55 -41.94 12.04
CA ARG A 4 9.51 -41.01 11.55
C ARG A 4 9.81 -39.56 11.96
N VAL A 5 10.40 -39.36 13.13
CA VAL A 5 10.85 -38.05 13.65
C VAL A 5 12.08 -37.57 12.87
N LEU A 6 13.09 -38.42 12.66
CA LEU A 6 14.27 -38.06 11.86
C LEU A 6 13.91 -37.69 10.41
N ARG A 7 12.92 -38.39 9.81
CA ARG A 7 12.39 -38.04 8.47
C ARG A 7 11.64 -36.71 8.45
N MET A 8 10.97 -36.33 9.55
CA MET A 8 10.33 -35.02 9.73
C MET A 8 11.38 -33.91 9.86
N PHE A 9 12.47 -34.11 10.61
CA PHE A 9 13.60 -33.17 10.69
C PHE A 9 14.25 -32.91 9.32
N GLY A 10 14.34 -33.93 8.45
CA GLY A 10 14.79 -33.74 7.06
C GLY A 10 13.87 -32.83 6.24
N LYS A 11 12.55 -33.00 6.36
CA LYS A 11 11.56 -32.14 5.69
C LYS A 11 11.58 -30.69 6.20
N PHE A 12 11.76 -30.49 7.52
CA PHE A 12 11.91 -29.16 8.10
C PHE A 12 13.14 -28.42 7.60
N ARG A 13 14.29 -29.10 7.49
CA ARG A 13 15.52 -28.51 6.92
C ARG A 13 15.33 -28.10 5.46
N MET A 14 14.63 -28.93 4.68
CA MET A 14 14.30 -28.61 3.29
C MET A 14 13.41 -27.36 3.19
N LEU A 15 12.39 -27.24 4.05
CA LEU A 15 11.53 -26.04 4.12
C LEU A 15 12.33 -24.80 4.53
N LEU A 16 13.20 -24.88 5.54
CA LEU A 16 14.05 -23.76 5.95
C LEU A 16 14.98 -23.31 4.84
N HIS A 17 15.58 -24.25 4.10
CA HIS A 17 16.44 -23.94 2.96
C HIS A 17 15.65 -23.26 1.82
N ALA A 18 14.40 -23.66 1.60
CA ALA A 18 13.51 -22.99 0.65
C ALA A 18 13.17 -21.57 1.09
N VAL A 19 12.83 -21.37 2.37
CA VAL A 19 12.56 -20.04 2.94
C VAL A 19 13.78 -19.12 2.81
N GLN A 20 14.97 -19.60 3.20
CA GLN A 20 16.21 -18.82 3.08
C GLN A 20 16.48 -18.37 1.65
N ASN A 21 16.27 -19.26 0.68
CA ASN A 21 16.43 -18.92 -0.74
C ASN A 21 15.37 -17.92 -1.24
N SER A 22 14.18 -17.86 -0.63
CA SER A 22 13.16 -16.87 -0.97
C SER A 22 13.35 -15.49 -0.34
N ILE A 23 14.22 -15.33 0.67
CA ILE A 23 14.43 -14.04 1.36
C ILE A 23 14.98 -12.99 0.40
N SER A 24 15.98 -13.34 -0.41
CA SER A 24 16.59 -12.38 -1.35
C SER A 24 15.59 -11.82 -2.38
N PRO A 25 14.83 -12.65 -3.14
CA PRO A 25 13.83 -12.12 -4.06
C PRO A 25 12.68 -11.41 -3.33
N LEU A 26 12.30 -11.86 -2.12
CA LEU A 26 11.29 -11.18 -1.32
C LEU A 26 11.73 -9.77 -0.92
N LEU A 27 12.99 -9.58 -0.52
CA LEU A 27 13.53 -8.26 -0.20
C LEU A 27 13.48 -7.33 -1.42
N TRP A 28 13.82 -7.83 -2.61
CA TRP A 28 13.69 -7.06 -3.85
C TRP A 28 12.25 -6.70 -4.18
N ALA A 29 11.30 -7.62 -3.94
CA ALA A 29 9.88 -7.34 -4.09
C ALA A 29 9.40 -6.26 -3.10
N CYS A 30 9.85 -6.30 -1.84
CA CYS A 30 9.55 -5.26 -0.85
C CYS A 30 10.13 -3.88 -1.23
N VAL A 31 11.36 -3.84 -1.76
CA VAL A 31 11.97 -2.60 -2.26
C VAL A 31 11.15 -2.03 -3.43
N LEU A 32 10.78 -2.87 -4.39
CA LEU A 32 9.95 -2.46 -5.53
C LEU A 32 8.59 -1.91 -5.06
N LEU A 33 7.93 -2.61 -4.13
CA LEU A 33 6.68 -2.19 -3.52
C LEU A 33 6.83 -0.82 -2.83
N PHE A 34 7.89 -0.63 -2.05
CA PHE A 34 8.17 0.63 -1.39
C PHE A 34 8.36 1.78 -2.39
N CYS A 35 9.09 1.55 -3.48
CA CYS A 35 9.26 2.54 -4.55
C CYS A 35 7.93 2.90 -5.22
N MET A 36 7.08 1.92 -5.51
CA MET A 36 5.75 2.14 -6.11
C MET A 36 4.85 2.95 -5.18
N LEU A 37 4.80 2.60 -3.90
CA LEU A 37 4.05 3.35 -2.88
C LEU A 37 4.56 4.79 -2.77
N TYR A 38 5.89 4.99 -2.74
CA TYR A 38 6.50 6.31 -2.64
C TYR A 38 6.11 7.23 -3.81
N VAL A 39 6.23 6.75 -5.05
CA VAL A 39 5.89 7.54 -6.24
C VAL A 39 4.40 7.86 -6.27
N ALA A 40 3.53 6.88 -5.99
CA ALA A 40 2.09 7.10 -5.93
C ALA A 40 1.73 8.11 -4.84
N SER A 41 2.33 8.01 -3.65
CA SER A 41 2.11 8.93 -2.55
C SER A 41 2.48 10.37 -2.88
N LEU A 42 3.59 10.60 -3.60
CA LEU A 42 3.94 11.95 -4.03
C LEU A 42 2.87 12.55 -4.95
N VAL A 43 2.31 11.77 -5.87
CA VAL A 43 1.26 12.27 -6.78
C VAL A 43 0.01 12.67 -6.01
N PHE A 44 -0.46 11.81 -5.08
CA PHE A 44 -1.66 12.11 -4.30
C PHE A 44 -1.44 13.24 -3.30
N LEU A 45 -0.32 13.25 -2.58
CA LEU A 45 0.01 14.30 -1.60
C LEU A 45 0.07 15.68 -2.28
N ASN A 46 0.64 15.78 -3.49
CA ASN A 46 0.63 17.03 -4.24
C ASN A 46 -0.80 17.50 -4.56
N GLY A 47 -1.67 16.60 -5.03
CA GLY A 47 -3.07 16.93 -5.31
C GLY A 47 -3.84 17.37 -4.07
N VAL A 48 -3.63 16.68 -2.93
CA VAL A 48 -4.24 17.07 -1.65
C VAL A 48 -3.72 18.43 -1.17
N SER A 49 -2.44 18.69 -1.33
CA SER A 49 -1.85 19.99 -0.96
C SER A 49 -2.44 21.14 -1.78
N GLU A 50 -2.65 20.93 -3.08
CA GLU A 50 -3.30 21.90 -3.97
C GLU A 50 -4.78 22.11 -3.60
N TYR A 51 -5.50 21.04 -3.26
CA TYR A 51 -6.88 21.11 -2.79
C TYR A 51 -7.03 22.03 -1.56
N PHE A 52 -6.15 21.87 -0.56
CA PHE A 52 -6.16 22.72 0.62
C PHE A 52 -5.72 24.17 0.34
N ALA A 53 -4.93 24.42 -0.70
CA ALA A 53 -4.52 25.77 -1.08
C ALA A 53 -5.67 26.59 -1.71
N LEU A 54 -6.72 25.94 -2.20
CA LEU A 54 -7.87 26.58 -2.85
C LEU A 54 -8.99 27.00 -1.88
N ASP A 55 -8.86 26.72 -0.58
CA ASP A 55 -9.82 27.04 0.49
C ASP A 55 -11.26 26.47 0.28
N VAL A 56 -11.39 25.45 -0.58
CA VAL A 56 -12.64 24.72 -0.82
C VAL A 56 -12.72 23.56 0.17
N THR A 57 -13.34 23.78 1.33
CA THR A 57 -13.26 22.79 2.42
C THR A 57 -14.65 22.26 2.82
N GLU A 58 -15.10 21.17 2.18
CA GLU A 58 -16.06 20.25 2.82
C GLU A 58 -15.34 19.61 4.03
N THR A 59 -15.83 19.84 5.24
CA THR A 59 -15.15 19.46 6.50
C THR A 59 -14.83 17.97 6.57
N ASP A 60 -15.77 17.10 6.19
CA ASP A 60 -15.62 15.65 6.33
C ASP A 60 -14.58 15.08 5.34
N VAL A 61 -14.53 15.65 4.13
CA VAL A 61 -13.56 15.27 3.10
C VAL A 61 -12.17 15.73 3.50
N ALA A 62 -12.07 16.96 4.00
CA ALA A 62 -10.82 17.53 4.47
C ALA A 62 -10.20 16.74 5.61
N GLU A 63 -10.99 16.34 6.61
CA GLU A 63 -10.51 15.48 7.70
C GLU A 63 -9.98 14.13 7.18
N THR A 64 -10.69 13.53 6.21
CA THR A 64 -10.29 12.26 5.59
C THR A 64 -8.99 12.41 4.80
N LEU A 65 -8.88 13.45 3.97
CA LEU A 65 -7.67 13.76 3.21
C LEU A 65 -6.49 14.05 4.14
N GLN A 66 -6.70 14.83 5.20
CA GLN A 66 -5.63 15.11 6.16
C GLN A 66 -5.17 13.85 6.90
N LYS A 67 -6.11 12.98 7.29
CA LYS A 67 -5.82 11.75 8.02
C LYS A 67 -5.02 10.74 7.21
N TYR A 68 -5.38 10.54 5.94
CA TYR A 68 -4.79 9.48 5.10
C TYR A 68 -3.76 10.00 4.09
N PHE A 69 -3.80 11.28 3.74
CA PHE A 69 -2.99 11.90 2.69
C PHE A 69 -2.33 13.21 3.12
N GLY A 70 -2.33 13.56 4.42
CA GLY A 70 -1.79 14.84 4.91
C GLY A 70 -0.25 14.88 5.01
N CYS A 71 0.42 13.73 5.00
CA CYS A 71 1.87 13.63 5.00
C CYS A 71 2.33 12.43 4.16
N LEU A 72 3.61 12.42 3.78
CA LEU A 72 4.15 11.43 2.85
C LEU A 72 4.11 10.00 3.40
N ASP A 73 4.60 9.82 4.62
CA ASP A 73 4.60 8.55 5.35
C ASP A 73 3.17 8.05 5.63
N GLY A 74 2.27 8.96 6.03
CA GLY A 74 0.85 8.65 6.21
C GLY A 74 0.18 8.21 4.91
N CYS A 75 0.51 8.86 3.79
CA CYS A 75 0.02 8.48 2.47
C CYS A 75 0.54 7.10 2.04
N MET A 76 1.83 6.84 2.19
CA MET A 76 2.43 5.54 1.86
C MET A 76 1.80 4.42 2.69
N LEU A 77 1.60 4.66 3.99
CA LEU A 77 0.94 3.72 4.87
C LEU A 77 -0.52 3.48 4.46
N SER A 78 -1.25 4.54 4.11
CA SER A 78 -2.65 4.43 3.68
C SER A 78 -2.79 3.64 2.37
N LEU A 79 -1.90 3.87 1.41
CA LEU A 79 -1.86 3.07 0.17
C LEU A 79 -1.55 1.60 0.47
N PHE A 80 -0.60 1.33 1.36
CA PHE A 80 -0.30 -0.04 1.80
C PHE A 80 -1.50 -0.68 2.51
N MET A 81 -2.22 0.06 3.35
CA MET A 81 -3.44 -0.41 4.01
C MET A 81 -4.55 -0.73 3.00
N CYS A 82 -4.71 0.05 1.93
CA CYS A 82 -5.69 -0.22 0.89
C CYS A 82 -5.40 -1.53 0.13
N ILE A 83 -4.14 -1.78 -0.25
CA ILE A 83 -3.78 -3.02 -0.97
C ILE A 83 -3.74 -4.26 -0.07
N SER A 84 -3.48 -4.08 1.23
CA SER A 84 -3.46 -5.19 2.21
C SER A 84 -4.82 -5.46 2.87
N GLY A 85 -5.84 -4.62 2.60
CA GLY A 85 -7.18 -4.75 3.19
C GLY A 85 -7.32 -4.19 4.61
N GLY A 86 -6.36 -3.40 5.08
CA GLY A 86 -6.45 -2.69 6.37
C GLY A 86 -7.33 -1.44 6.33
N LEU A 87 -7.49 -0.82 5.16
CA LEU A 87 -8.38 0.33 4.94
C LEU A 87 -9.31 0.03 3.77
N ASN A 88 -10.61 0.33 3.94
CA ASN A 88 -11.56 0.26 2.83
C ASN A 88 -11.15 1.27 1.76
N TRP A 89 -10.69 0.76 0.62
CA TRP A 89 -10.20 1.58 -0.49
C TRP A 89 -11.24 2.58 -1.01
N GLU A 90 -12.53 2.29 -0.85
CA GLU A 90 -13.66 3.17 -1.17
C GLU A 90 -13.56 4.52 -0.44
N VAL A 91 -13.18 4.53 0.84
CA VAL A 91 -13.04 5.76 1.65
C VAL A 91 -11.96 6.66 1.07
N ALA A 92 -10.81 6.07 0.73
CA ALA A 92 -9.70 6.78 0.10
C ALA A 92 -10.04 7.25 -1.31
N ALA A 93 -10.70 6.41 -2.11
CA ALA A 93 -11.10 6.74 -3.48
C ALA A 93 -12.09 7.92 -3.53
N PHE A 94 -13.11 7.93 -2.68
CA PHE A 94 -14.07 9.03 -2.64
C PHE A 94 -13.44 10.34 -2.18
N ALA A 95 -12.54 10.30 -1.20
CA ALA A 95 -11.80 11.49 -0.79
C ALA A 95 -10.96 12.07 -1.95
N LEU A 96 -10.26 11.21 -2.70
CA LEU A 96 -9.46 11.64 -3.86
C LEU A 96 -10.32 12.11 -5.05
N LEU A 97 -11.50 11.55 -5.26
CA LEU A 97 -12.45 12.01 -6.28
C LEU A 97 -12.95 13.43 -6.02
N LYS A 98 -13.05 13.83 -4.74
CA LYS A 98 -13.43 15.19 -4.33
C LYS A 98 -12.34 16.22 -4.62
N VAL A 99 -11.07 15.80 -4.61
CA VAL A 99 -9.96 16.63 -5.08
C VAL A 99 -10.07 16.87 -6.57
N HIS A 100 -10.04 15.78 -7.36
CA HIS A 100 -10.28 15.81 -8.80
C HIS A 100 -10.55 14.39 -9.32
N VAL A 101 -11.41 14.27 -10.33
CA VAL A 101 -11.77 12.96 -10.93
C VAL A 101 -10.52 12.20 -11.41
N ALA A 102 -9.50 12.91 -11.90
CA ALA A 102 -8.24 12.31 -12.33
C ALA A 102 -7.51 11.57 -11.20
N TYR A 103 -7.49 12.10 -9.97
CA TYR A 103 -6.83 11.44 -8.84
C TYR A 103 -7.56 10.17 -8.42
N GLY A 104 -8.89 10.18 -8.42
CA GLY A 104 -9.68 8.97 -8.18
C GLY A 104 -9.41 7.88 -9.23
N LEU A 105 -9.35 8.25 -10.51
CA LEU A 105 -9.04 7.30 -11.58
C LEU A 105 -7.62 6.75 -11.49
N LEU A 106 -6.63 7.61 -11.20
CA LEU A 106 -5.24 7.19 -10.96
C LEU A 106 -5.12 6.25 -9.75
N PHE A 107 -5.86 6.50 -8.68
CA PHE A 107 -5.90 5.64 -7.50
C PHE A 107 -6.45 4.25 -7.80
N VAL A 108 -7.55 4.16 -8.56
CA VAL A 108 -8.12 2.87 -8.98
C VAL A 108 -7.15 2.12 -9.89
N LEU A 109 -6.48 2.81 -10.82
CA LEU A 109 -5.44 2.20 -11.67
C LEU A 109 -4.26 1.68 -10.83
N PHE A 110 -3.82 2.43 -9.82
CA PHE A 110 -2.78 2.00 -8.89
C PHE A 110 -3.19 0.72 -8.16
N ILE A 111 -4.39 0.67 -7.56
CA ILE A 111 -4.88 -0.54 -6.88
C ILE A 111 -4.97 -1.73 -7.85
N ALA A 112 -5.53 -1.52 -9.04
CA ALA A 112 -5.62 -2.57 -10.06
C ALA A 112 -4.24 -3.11 -10.45
N SER A 113 -3.24 -2.22 -10.61
CA SER A 113 -1.86 -2.63 -10.93
C SER A 113 -1.15 -3.40 -9.82
N MET A 114 -1.56 -3.22 -8.55
CA MET A 114 -0.99 -3.94 -7.41
C MET A 114 -1.69 -5.29 -7.16
N MET A 115 -2.95 -5.42 -7.59
CA MET A 115 -3.73 -6.65 -7.43
C MET A 115 -3.54 -7.65 -8.59
N LEU A 116 -3.21 -7.16 -9.78
CA LEU A 116 -3.01 -7.97 -10.99
C LEU A 116 -1.57 -8.50 -11.09
#